data_AF-A0A3A8RR06-F1
#
_entry.id   AF-A0A3A8RR06-F1
#
_cell.length_a   1.000
_cell.length_b   1.000
_cell.length_c   1.000
_cell.angle_alpha   90.00
_cell.angle_beta   90.00
_cell.angle_gamma   90.00
#
_symmetry.space_group_name_H-M   'P 1'
#
loop_
_entity.id
_entity.type
_entity.pdbx_description
1 polymer ?
#
loop_
_entity_poly.entity_id
_entity_poly.type
_entity_poly.pdbx_seq_one_letter_code
_entity_poly.pdbx_strand_id
1 'polypeptide(L)'
;MLRPAVRKPFIPLTLATVLMALGVLLIAPPAWAEKPAKPTSRPADRHYIRKVDQSSVAKDKNTVIESRVDVSRDVKDINDGKAKKGSDSGTVTWTLGGRTYGAHDNGTLYPIRGTGFHELNRSAFKALGVYNKFDDTPRAKEILDKMGTSQGDRNAALKAHKAG
;
A
#
# COMPACT_ATOMS: atom_id res chain seq x y z
N MET A 1 35.84 55.53 -53.39
CA MET A 1 36.85 54.60 -52.87
C MET A 1 36.14 53.51 -52.06
N LEU A 2 35.95 52.33 -52.63
CA LEU A 2 35.26 51.20 -52.00
C LEU A 2 36.25 50.40 -51.13
N ARG A 3 35.92 50.19 -49.84
CA ARG A 3 36.66 49.30 -48.94
C ARG A 3 36.11 47.87 -49.09
N PRO A 4 36.95 46.83 -49.26
CA PRO A 4 36.46 45.46 -49.30
C PRO A 4 36.21 44.95 -47.88
N ALA A 5 35.11 44.22 -47.70
CA ALA A 5 34.75 43.53 -46.47
C ALA A 5 35.61 42.28 -46.28
N VAL A 6 36.27 42.16 -45.12
CA VAL A 6 37.01 40.96 -44.71
C VAL A 6 36.02 39.88 -44.30
N ARG A 7 35.89 38.82 -45.10
CA ARG A 7 35.18 37.60 -44.72
C ARG A 7 36.07 36.75 -43.81
N LYS A 8 35.62 36.49 -42.58
CA LYS A 8 36.28 35.54 -41.67
C LYS A 8 36.06 34.10 -42.17
N PRO A 9 37.06 33.22 -42.11
CA PRO A 9 36.89 31.82 -42.50
C PRO A 9 36.01 31.09 -41.49
N PHE A 10 34.99 30.43 -42.01
CA PHE A 10 34.12 29.50 -41.28
C PHE A 10 34.87 28.17 -41.17
N ILE A 11 35.28 27.80 -39.96
CA ILE A 11 35.88 26.47 -39.70
C ILE A 11 34.70 25.52 -39.46
N PRO A 12 34.47 24.49 -40.29
CA PRO A 12 33.47 23.49 -39.99
C PRO A 12 33.98 22.64 -38.82
N LEU A 13 33.28 22.67 -37.70
CA LEU A 13 33.54 21.75 -36.60
C LEU A 13 33.15 20.35 -37.10
N THR A 14 34.15 19.51 -37.34
CA THR A 14 33.97 18.15 -37.83
C THR A 14 33.20 17.32 -36.80
N LEU A 15 32.20 16.61 -37.31
CA LEU A 15 31.36 15.63 -36.63
C LEU A 15 32.18 14.42 -36.18
N ALA A 16 32.98 14.55 -35.12
CA ALA A 16 33.61 13.41 -34.45
C ALA A 16 34.04 13.81 -33.03
N THR A 17 33.85 12.90 -32.08
CA THR A 17 34.24 12.96 -30.66
C THR A 17 33.40 13.83 -29.72
N VAL A 18 32.19 13.35 -29.36
CA VAL A 18 31.84 13.26 -27.94
C VAL A 18 31.35 11.85 -27.65
N LEU A 19 32.26 11.12 -27.04
CA LEU A 19 32.15 9.78 -26.48
C LEU A 19 31.02 9.73 -25.42
N MET A 20 30.22 8.66 -25.48
CA MET A 20 29.68 7.93 -24.32
C MET A 20 29.45 8.74 -23.04
N ALA A 21 28.23 9.24 -22.85
CA ALA A 21 27.69 9.44 -21.51
C ALA A 21 26.19 9.13 -21.56
N LEU A 22 25.87 7.84 -21.67
CA LEU A 22 24.59 7.33 -21.20
C LEU A 22 24.59 7.53 -19.68
N GLY A 23 24.33 8.76 -19.26
CA GLY A 23 24.20 9.11 -17.87
C GLY A 23 23.05 8.30 -17.32
N VAL A 24 23.37 7.24 -16.59
CA VAL A 24 22.46 6.68 -15.60
C VAL A 24 22.15 7.86 -14.69
N LEU A 25 20.99 8.49 -14.93
CA LEU A 25 20.42 9.45 -14.01
C LEU A 25 20.16 8.64 -12.73
N LEU A 26 21.14 8.65 -11.83
CA LEU A 26 20.98 8.28 -10.44
C LEU A 26 19.96 9.28 -9.89
N ILE A 27 18.67 8.99 -10.08
CA ILE A 27 17.61 9.69 -9.37
C ILE A 27 17.90 9.36 -7.91
N ALA A 28 18.56 10.30 -7.22
CA ALA A 28 18.77 10.19 -5.79
C ALA A 28 17.42 9.87 -5.16
N PRO A 29 17.35 8.88 -4.24
CA PRO A 29 16.10 8.58 -3.59
C PRO A 29 15.56 9.88 -2.97
N PRO A 30 14.26 10.15 -3.10
CA PRO A 30 13.70 11.41 -2.67
C PRO A 30 14.02 11.65 -1.18
N ALA A 31 14.11 12.91 -0.74
CA ALA A 31 14.55 13.25 0.63
C ALA A 31 13.71 12.61 1.77
N TRP A 32 12.56 12.02 1.45
CA TRP A 32 11.67 11.29 2.35
C TRP A 32 11.87 9.76 2.35
N ALA A 33 12.80 9.25 1.54
CA ALA A 33 13.17 7.84 1.49
C ALA A 33 14.06 7.50 2.69
N GLU A 34 13.43 7.04 3.77
CA GLU A 34 14.12 6.61 4.97
C GLU A 34 14.01 5.10 5.11
N LYS A 35 15.13 4.40 5.32
CA LYS A 35 15.09 2.99 5.66
C LYS A 35 14.63 2.81 7.11
N PRO A 36 13.80 1.80 7.41
CA PRO A 36 13.50 1.44 8.79
C PRO A 36 14.78 1.18 9.59
N ALA A 37 14.84 1.68 10.84
CA ALA A 37 15.97 1.44 11.73
C ALA A 37 16.20 -0.06 12.03
N LYS A 38 15.12 -0.84 12.02
CA LYS A 38 15.13 -2.30 12.02
C LYS A 38 14.29 -2.79 10.84
N PRO A 39 14.70 -3.86 10.14
CA PRO A 39 13.90 -4.42 9.06
C PRO A 39 12.46 -4.69 9.51
N THR A 40 11.51 -4.22 8.71
CA THR A 40 10.09 -4.47 8.94
C THR A 40 9.71 -5.87 8.48
N SER A 41 8.71 -6.45 9.14
CA SER A 41 8.17 -7.77 8.79
C SER A 41 6.69 -7.67 8.40
N ARG A 42 6.22 -8.70 7.68
CA ARG A 42 4.83 -8.76 7.20
C ARG A 42 3.83 -8.77 8.36
N PRO A 43 2.62 -8.22 8.16
CA PRO A 43 1.50 -8.43 9.08
C PRO A 43 1.20 -9.91 9.29
N ALA A 44 0.68 -10.23 10.47
CA ALA A 44 0.18 -11.57 10.77
C ALA A 44 -0.97 -11.96 9.83
N ASP A 45 -1.05 -13.24 9.47
CA ASP A 45 -2.02 -13.74 8.47
C ASP A 45 -3.49 -13.46 8.84
N ARG A 46 -3.81 -13.25 10.13
CA ARG A 46 -5.15 -12.84 10.60
C ARG A 46 -5.66 -11.51 10.02
N HIS A 47 -4.81 -10.74 9.35
CA HIS A 47 -5.19 -9.52 8.66
C HIS A 47 -5.72 -9.76 7.25
N TYR A 48 -5.65 -10.97 6.68
CA TYR A 48 -6.19 -11.24 5.35
C TYR A 48 -7.68 -11.56 5.39
N ILE A 49 -8.43 -11.11 4.38
CA ILE A 49 -9.89 -11.28 4.29
C ILE A 49 -10.29 -12.75 4.49
N ARG A 50 -9.62 -13.68 3.80
CA ARG A 50 -9.91 -15.12 3.86
C ARG A 50 -9.44 -15.82 5.15
N LYS A 51 -8.77 -15.08 6.04
CA LYS A 51 -8.36 -15.58 7.37
C LYS A 51 -9.28 -15.10 8.49
N VAL A 52 -10.29 -14.30 8.17
CA VAL A 52 -11.33 -13.89 9.12
C VAL A 52 -12.44 -14.94 9.16
N ASP A 53 -12.72 -15.44 10.35
CA ASP A 53 -13.81 -16.37 10.63
C ASP A 53 -14.68 -15.87 11.80
N GLN A 54 -15.72 -16.62 12.16
CA GLN A 54 -16.62 -16.24 13.25
C GLN A 54 -15.96 -16.27 14.65
N SER A 55 -14.80 -16.91 14.81
CA SER A 55 -14.03 -16.94 16.08
C SER A 55 -12.98 -15.84 16.18
N SER A 56 -12.75 -15.10 15.10
CA SER A 56 -11.77 -14.04 15.03
C SER A 56 -12.10 -12.91 16.01
N VAL A 57 -11.08 -12.44 16.73
CA VAL A 57 -11.23 -11.38 17.74
C VAL A 57 -11.49 -10.04 17.05
N ALA A 58 -12.73 -9.56 17.13
CA ALA A 58 -13.12 -8.26 16.60
C ALA A 58 -12.70 -7.11 17.52
N LYS A 59 -11.96 -6.14 16.97
CA LYS A 59 -11.65 -4.85 17.61
C LYS A 59 -12.66 -3.78 17.18
N ASP A 60 -12.58 -2.59 17.76
CA ASP A 60 -13.50 -1.50 17.39
C ASP A 60 -13.21 -0.95 15.99
N LYS A 61 -11.92 -0.91 15.62
CA LYS A 61 -11.42 -0.65 14.28
C LYS A 61 -10.56 -1.83 13.81
N ASN A 62 -10.88 -2.37 12.64
CA ASN A 62 -10.16 -3.48 12.02
C ASN A 62 -9.82 -3.09 10.59
N THR A 63 -8.71 -3.60 10.07
CA THR A 63 -8.37 -3.47 8.65
C THR A 63 -8.00 -4.85 8.12
N VAL A 64 -8.63 -5.25 7.02
CA VAL A 64 -8.38 -6.53 6.34
C VAL A 64 -7.80 -6.33 4.95
N ILE A 65 -7.00 -7.28 4.49
CA ILE A 65 -6.20 -7.24 3.27
C ILE A 65 -6.79 -8.20 2.22
N GLU A 66 -6.99 -7.70 1.01
CA GLU A 66 -7.37 -8.52 -0.15
C GLU A 66 -6.24 -9.48 -0.55
N SER A 67 -6.61 -10.69 -1.00
CA SER A 67 -5.66 -11.75 -1.36
C SER A 67 -4.72 -11.37 -2.50
N ARG A 68 -5.12 -10.43 -3.36
CA ARG A 68 -4.31 -9.94 -4.49
C ARG A 68 -3.21 -8.94 -4.13
N VAL A 69 -3.16 -8.46 -2.88
CA VAL A 69 -2.13 -7.50 -2.46
C VAL A 69 -0.82 -8.25 -2.19
N ASP A 70 0.23 -7.92 -2.93
CA ASP A 70 1.58 -8.45 -2.69
C ASP A 70 2.25 -7.72 -1.51
N VAL A 71 1.86 -8.09 -0.30
CA VAL A 71 2.41 -7.52 0.94
C VAL A 71 3.89 -7.84 1.10
N SER A 72 4.38 -8.96 0.57
CA SER A 72 5.80 -9.33 0.60
C SER A 72 6.62 -8.33 -0.21
N ARG A 73 6.12 -7.94 -1.39
CA ARG A 73 6.74 -6.88 -2.18
C ARG A 73 6.73 -5.55 -1.46
N ASP A 74 5.62 -5.18 -0.82
CA ASP A 74 5.53 -3.93 -0.07
C ASP A 74 6.53 -3.88 1.09
N VAL A 75 6.63 -4.96 1.89
CA VAL A 75 7.61 -5.08 2.97
C VAL A 75 9.05 -4.92 2.42
N LYS A 76 9.35 -5.56 1.28
CA LYS A 76 10.65 -5.41 0.63
C LYS A 76 10.90 -3.95 0.23
N ASP A 77 9.94 -3.30 -0.42
CA ASP A 77 10.09 -1.93 -0.90
C ASP A 77 10.18 -0.92 0.26
N ILE A 78 9.49 -1.17 1.39
CA ILE A 78 9.68 -0.42 2.64
C ILE A 78 11.11 -0.59 3.16
N ASN A 79 11.60 -1.83 3.26
CA ASN A 79 12.96 -2.11 3.75
C ASN A 79 14.06 -1.58 2.82
N ASP A 80 13.79 -1.49 1.52
CA ASP A 80 14.67 -0.85 0.53
C ASP A 80 14.67 0.69 0.66
N GLY A 81 13.78 1.27 1.47
CA GLY A 81 13.66 2.72 1.68
C GLY A 81 12.79 3.44 0.65
N LYS A 82 11.92 2.73 -0.08
CA LYS A 82 11.08 3.31 -1.15
C LYS A 82 9.74 3.85 -0.66
N ALA A 83 9.40 3.60 0.61
CA ALA A 83 8.17 4.07 1.20
C ALA A 83 8.34 5.44 1.86
N LYS A 84 7.28 6.25 1.84
CA LYS A 84 7.22 7.48 2.61
C LYS A 84 6.99 7.15 4.08
N LYS A 85 7.94 7.51 4.94
CA LYS A 85 7.78 7.45 6.40
C LYS A 85 6.87 8.58 6.89
N GLY A 86 6.05 8.29 7.90
CA GLY A 86 5.21 9.26 8.58
C GLY A 86 4.97 8.89 10.04
N SER A 87 4.11 9.65 10.69
CA SER A 87 3.64 9.38 12.05
C SER A 87 2.13 9.62 12.10
N ASP A 88 1.39 8.68 12.68
CA ASP A 88 -0.04 8.80 12.94
C ASP A 88 -0.29 8.45 14.41
N SER A 89 -0.74 9.43 15.19
CA SER A 89 -1.05 9.26 16.61
C SER A 89 0.10 8.62 17.42
N GLY A 90 1.35 9.00 17.10
CA GLY A 90 2.56 8.47 17.74
C GLY A 90 3.09 7.14 17.16
N THR A 91 2.39 6.55 16.19
CA THR A 91 2.84 5.33 15.51
C THR A 91 3.60 5.68 14.24
N VAL A 92 4.77 5.07 14.03
CA VAL A 92 5.48 5.12 12.74
C VAL A 92 4.61 4.50 11.65
N THR A 93 4.46 5.21 10.54
CA THR A 93 3.72 4.72 9.37
C THR A 93 4.57 4.69 8.11
N TRP A 94 4.26 3.75 7.22
CA TRP A 94 4.91 3.57 5.94
C TRP A 94 3.86 3.59 4.83
N THR A 95 4.02 4.51 3.87
CA THR A 95 3.09 4.65 2.75
C THR A 95 3.78 4.42 1.42
N LEU A 96 3.25 3.49 0.62
CA LEU A 96 3.70 3.15 -0.73
C LEU A 96 2.54 2.52 -1.52
N GLY A 97 2.53 2.70 -2.84
CA GLY A 97 1.54 2.05 -3.71
C GLY A 97 0.07 2.32 -3.35
N GLY A 98 -0.24 3.47 -2.73
CA GLY A 98 -1.58 3.81 -2.25
C GLY A 98 -2.01 3.09 -0.96
N ARG A 99 -1.10 2.40 -0.27
CA ARG A 99 -1.33 1.70 1.00
C ARG A 99 -0.53 2.33 2.13
N THR A 100 -1.13 2.39 3.30
CA THR A 100 -0.48 2.84 4.54
C THR A 100 -0.49 1.71 5.56
N TYR A 101 0.69 1.42 6.08
CA TYR A 101 0.94 0.48 7.17
C TYR A 101 1.36 1.24 8.43
N GLY A 102 0.94 0.76 9.59
CA GLY A 102 1.58 1.09 10.86
C GLY A 102 2.66 0.07 11.18
N ALA A 103 3.62 0.45 12.03
CA ALA A 103 4.63 -0.47 12.55
C ALA A 103 4.50 -0.56 14.07
N HIS A 104 4.44 -1.78 14.59
CA HIS A 104 4.66 -2.02 16.02
C HIS A 104 6.13 -1.75 16.37
N ASP A 105 6.43 -1.58 17.66
CA ASP A 105 7.79 -1.30 18.16
C ASP A 105 8.82 -2.38 17.76
N ASN A 106 8.34 -3.62 17.52
CA ASN A 106 9.16 -4.74 17.05
C ASN A 106 9.39 -4.76 15.53
N GLY A 107 8.87 -3.78 14.78
CA GLY A 107 8.97 -3.67 13.32
C GLY A 107 7.92 -4.46 12.54
N THR A 108 7.01 -5.18 13.21
CA THR A 108 5.93 -5.90 12.52
C THR A 108 4.90 -4.90 12.00
N LEU A 109 4.62 -4.96 10.70
CA LEU A 109 3.65 -4.08 10.07
C LEU A 109 2.22 -4.53 10.37
N TYR A 110 1.28 -3.58 10.35
CA TYR A 110 -0.15 -3.86 10.31
C TYR A 110 -0.84 -2.91 9.31
N PRO A 111 -1.88 -3.38 8.61
CA PRO A 111 -2.57 -2.53 7.64
C PRO A 111 -3.35 -1.44 8.36
N ILE A 112 -3.29 -0.20 7.86
CA ILE A 112 -4.13 0.90 8.33
C ILE A 112 -5.22 1.19 7.32
N ARG A 113 -4.84 1.56 6.09
CA ARG A 113 -5.76 2.00 5.02
C ARG A 113 -5.12 1.95 3.63
N GLY A 114 -5.93 2.02 2.58
CA GLY A 114 -5.47 2.19 1.21
C GLY A 114 -5.94 1.12 0.23
N THR A 115 -5.40 1.15 -0.99
CA THR A 115 -5.83 0.25 -2.09
C THR A 115 -5.64 -1.22 -1.72
N GLY A 116 -6.73 -2.00 -1.75
CA GLY A 116 -6.72 -3.41 -1.39
C GLY A 116 -6.92 -3.67 0.12
N PHE A 117 -7.11 -2.63 0.92
CA PHE A 117 -7.45 -2.73 2.35
C PHE A 117 -8.88 -2.28 2.60
N HIS A 118 -9.56 -2.97 3.52
CA HIS A 118 -10.93 -2.63 3.93
C HIS A 118 -10.93 -2.32 5.42
N GLU A 119 -11.22 -1.07 5.76
CA GLU A 119 -11.44 -0.64 7.14
C GLU A 119 -12.86 -1.02 7.57
N LEU A 120 -12.98 -1.82 8.62
CA LEU A 120 -14.23 -2.36 9.15
C LEU A 120 -14.36 -2.03 10.63
N ASN A 121 -15.53 -1.54 11.04
CA ASN A 121 -15.86 -1.49 12.45
C ASN A 121 -16.07 -2.91 13.01
N ARG A 122 -16.28 -3.02 14.32
CA ARG A 122 -16.50 -4.29 15.02
C ARG A 122 -17.64 -5.13 14.41
N SER A 123 -18.76 -4.50 14.10
CA SER A 123 -19.97 -5.14 13.58
C SER A 123 -19.74 -5.71 12.17
N ALA A 124 -19.20 -4.89 11.27
CA ALA A 124 -18.85 -5.29 9.90
C ALA A 124 -17.75 -6.37 9.88
N PHE A 125 -16.76 -6.31 10.77
CA PHE A 125 -15.73 -7.35 10.85
C PHE A 125 -16.31 -8.70 11.27
N LYS A 126 -17.23 -8.73 12.24
CA LYS A 126 -17.95 -9.96 12.60
C LYS A 126 -18.81 -10.47 11.44
N ALA A 127 -19.49 -9.58 10.73
CA ALA A 127 -20.28 -9.92 9.56
C ALA A 127 -19.43 -10.53 8.44
N LEU A 128 -18.19 -10.06 8.25
CA LEU A 128 -17.23 -10.65 7.31
C LEU A 128 -16.96 -12.12 7.64
N GLY A 129 -16.80 -12.47 8.92
CA GLY A 129 -16.63 -13.86 9.36
C GLY A 129 -17.86 -14.74 9.05
N VAL A 130 -19.08 -14.16 9.05
CA VAL A 130 -20.31 -14.88 8.62
C VAL A 130 -20.27 -15.13 7.11
N TYR A 131 -20.03 -14.08 6.32
CA TYR A 131 -19.96 -14.22 4.86
C TYR A 131 -18.85 -15.16 4.41
N ASN A 132 -17.67 -15.13 5.04
CA ASN A 132 -16.59 -16.05 4.70
C ASN A 132 -16.92 -17.53 4.96
N LYS A 133 -17.91 -17.82 5.82
CA LYS A 133 -18.33 -19.18 6.13
C LYS A 133 -19.54 -19.65 5.32
N PHE A 134 -20.46 -18.74 5.04
CA PHE A 134 -21.77 -19.08 4.47
C PHE A 134 -22.05 -18.40 3.13
N ASP A 135 -21.09 -17.62 2.60
CA ASP A 135 -21.28 -16.72 1.45
C ASP A 135 -22.49 -15.79 1.62
N ASP A 136 -22.89 -15.09 0.55
CA ASP A 136 -24.08 -14.22 0.52
C ASP A 136 -25.36 -15.05 0.35
N THR A 137 -25.68 -15.85 1.37
CA THR A 137 -26.82 -16.78 1.37
C THR A 137 -27.94 -16.35 2.30
N PRO A 138 -29.18 -16.90 2.15
CA PRO A 138 -30.26 -16.69 3.12
C PRO A 138 -29.84 -17.04 4.55
N ARG A 139 -28.99 -18.06 4.72
CA ARG A 139 -28.47 -18.45 6.03
C ARG A 139 -27.57 -17.36 6.64
N ALA A 140 -26.68 -16.76 5.85
CA ALA A 140 -25.89 -15.62 6.31
C ALA A 140 -26.80 -14.46 6.73
N LYS A 141 -27.83 -14.16 5.93
CA LYS A 141 -28.80 -13.12 6.25
C LYS A 141 -29.51 -13.36 7.58
N GLU A 142 -30.01 -14.57 7.84
CA GLU A 142 -30.65 -14.92 9.12
C GLU A 142 -29.72 -14.71 10.32
N ILE A 143 -28.46 -15.11 10.19
CA ILE A 143 -27.46 -14.95 11.26
C ILE A 143 -27.19 -13.46 11.52
N LEU A 144 -27.01 -12.68 10.46
CA LEU A 144 -26.77 -11.24 10.56
C LEU A 144 -27.99 -10.48 11.12
N ASP A 145 -29.21 -10.94 10.81
CA ASP A 145 -30.46 -10.44 11.40
C ASP A 145 -30.45 -10.68 12.92
N LYS A 146 -30.13 -11.90 13.37
CA LYS A 146 -30.03 -12.24 14.79
C LYS A 146 -28.89 -11.51 15.52
N MET A 147 -27.81 -11.18 14.82
CA MET A 147 -26.70 -10.38 15.34
C MET A 147 -27.05 -8.89 15.47
N GLY A 148 -28.18 -8.44 14.92
CA GLY A 148 -28.53 -7.02 14.87
C GLY A 148 -27.59 -6.21 13.99
N THR A 149 -26.94 -6.83 13.00
CA THR A 149 -25.98 -6.15 12.13
C THR A 149 -26.72 -5.16 11.21
N SER A 150 -26.31 -3.89 11.26
CA SER A 150 -26.89 -2.83 10.43
C SER A 150 -26.68 -3.07 8.93
N GLN A 151 -27.53 -2.50 8.07
CA GLN A 151 -27.36 -2.65 6.62
C GLN A 151 -26.03 -2.06 6.12
N GLY A 152 -25.57 -0.95 6.71
CA GLY A 152 -24.26 -0.35 6.38
C GLY A 152 -23.10 -1.30 6.66
N ASP A 153 -23.12 -1.95 7.83
CA ASP A 153 -22.08 -2.91 8.21
C ASP A 153 -22.09 -4.16 7.34
N ARG A 154 -23.29 -4.65 6.98
CA ARG A 154 -23.44 -5.76 6.03
C ARG A 154 -22.85 -5.42 4.67
N ASN A 155 -23.13 -4.22 4.17
CA ASN A 155 -22.61 -3.77 2.87
C ASN A 155 -21.08 -3.65 2.89
N ALA A 156 -20.51 -3.10 3.97
CA ALA A 156 -19.06 -3.00 4.13
C ALA A 156 -18.39 -4.38 4.21
N ALA A 157 -18.95 -5.29 5.00
CA ALA A 157 -18.48 -6.66 5.12
C ALA A 157 -18.58 -7.44 3.81
N LEU A 158 -19.70 -7.33 3.10
CA LEU A 158 -19.93 -8.00 1.82
C LEU A 158 -18.99 -7.48 0.73
N LYS A 159 -18.72 -6.17 0.72
CA LYS A 159 -17.71 -5.56 -0.16
C LYS A 159 -16.33 -6.18 0.08
N ALA A 160 -15.90 -6.31 1.33
CA ALA A 160 -14.64 -6.96 1.67
C ALA A 160 -14.65 -8.44 1.26
N HIS A 161 -15.70 -9.19 1.60
CA HIS A 161 -15.83 -10.61 1.25
C HIS A 161 -15.71 -10.87 -0.26
N LYS A 162 -16.31 -10.02 -1.10
CA LYS A 162 -16.24 -10.13 -2.57
C LYS A 162 -14.86 -9.78 -3.14
N ALA A 163 -14.04 -9.07 -2.39
CA ALA A 163 -12.70 -8.63 -2.81
C ALA A 163 -11.56 -9.57 -2.32
N GLY A 164 -11.86 -10.47 -1.38
CA GLY A 164 -10.90 -11.47 -0.87
C GLY A 164 -10.75 -12.67 -1.78
#